data_AF-A0A972NM91-F1
#
_entry.id   AF-A0A972NM91-F1
#
_cell.length_a   1.000
_cell.length_b   1.000
_cell.length_c   1.000
_cell.angle_alpha   90.00
_cell.angle_beta   90.00
_cell.angle_gamma   90.00
#
_symmetry.space_group_name_H-M   'P 1'
#
loop_
_entity.id
_entity.type
_entity.pdbx_description
1 polymer ?
#
loop_
_entity_poly.entity_id
_entity_poly.type
_entity_poly.pdbx_seq_one_letter_code
_entity_poly.pdbx_strand_id
1 'polypeptide(L)'
;MPGVLGGWRNGADSHAVGPNQPRASCNSDPVMNDPLIAVWRASPANLAAHFAIRHRVFVNEQGALVFTDVDRWDADAQVVHVLAARGDSCAGTVRLYPLDAHGRWRGDRLAVLRQHRASLVGAQLVRFATATAAAQGGKLMEANVQLANVTFFERLGWCCDGNVYPYLGLPHQPMVFDLSKAGPLDWPGCPDSLTLDTPIEVNNELLCPA
;
A
#
# COMPACT_ATOMS: atom_id res chain seq x y z
N MET A 1 -53.18 -45.34 -4.36
CA MET A 1 -52.85 -43.95 -4.01
C MET A 1 -53.23 -43.08 -5.21
N PRO A 2 -54.25 -42.22 -5.07
CA PRO A 2 -54.74 -41.26 -6.08
C PRO A 2 -53.86 -39.98 -6.02
N GLY A 3 -53.96 -38.94 -6.85
CA GLY A 3 -54.82 -38.54 -7.96
C GLY A 3 -54.27 -37.20 -8.50
N VAL A 4 -54.29 -36.97 -9.82
CA VAL A 4 -55.28 -36.17 -10.55
C VAL A 4 -55.09 -34.65 -10.41
N LEU A 5 -54.71 -34.04 -11.55
CA LEU A 5 -54.79 -32.62 -11.86
C LEU A 5 -56.23 -32.10 -11.74
N GLY A 6 -56.39 -30.89 -11.21
CA GLY A 6 -57.60 -30.08 -11.35
C GLY A 6 -57.23 -28.60 -11.34
N GLY A 7 -57.40 -27.93 -12.49
CA GLY A 7 -57.25 -26.48 -12.61
C GLY A 7 -58.52 -25.73 -12.25
N TRP A 8 -58.42 -24.41 -12.02
CA TRP A 8 -59.54 -23.47 -12.09
C TRP A 8 -59.11 -22.13 -12.70
N ARG A 9 -60.11 -21.47 -13.29
CA ARG A 9 -60.12 -20.44 -14.34
C ARG A 9 -59.77 -19.01 -13.90
N ASN A 10 -59.52 -18.22 -14.95
CA ASN A 10 -59.51 -16.76 -15.04
C ASN A 10 -60.65 -16.04 -14.28
N GLY A 11 -60.34 -14.86 -13.77
CA GLY A 11 -61.31 -13.82 -13.41
C GLY A 11 -60.61 -12.47 -13.34
N ALA A 12 -60.79 -11.66 -14.38
CA ALA A 12 -60.48 -10.24 -14.35
C ALA A 12 -61.47 -9.54 -13.43
N ASP A 13 -61.01 -8.59 -12.62
CA ASP A 13 -61.83 -7.44 -12.24
C ASP A 13 -60.94 -6.22 -11.97
N SER A 14 -61.14 -5.26 -12.84
CA SER A 14 -60.68 -3.88 -12.81
C SER A 14 -61.43 -3.02 -11.78
N HIS A 15 -60.77 -1.92 -11.38
CA HIS A 15 -61.27 -0.67 -10.77
C HIS A 15 -60.96 -0.46 -9.29
N ALA A 16 -59.97 0.38 -9.02
CA ALA A 16 -60.18 1.68 -8.34
C ALA A 16 -58.88 2.49 -8.33
N VAL A 17 -58.87 3.59 -9.08
CA VAL A 17 -57.87 4.67 -8.99
C VAL A 17 -58.22 5.52 -7.76
N GLY A 18 -57.26 5.68 -6.85
CA GLY A 18 -57.28 6.64 -5.75
C GLY A 18 -56.01 7.52 -5.79
N PRO A 19 -56.08 8.83 -5.48
CA PRO A 19 -55.05 9.78 -5.89
C PRO A 19 -53.90 9.95 -4.87
N ASN A 20 -52.71 10.16 -5.45
CA ASN A 20 -51.67 11.11 -5.06
C ASN A 20 -51.10 11.07 -3.62
N GLN A 21 -49.88 10.56 -3.47
CA GLN A 21 -48.85 11.15 -2.60
C GLN A 21 -47.45 10.92 -3.20
N PRO A 22 -46.59 11.95 -3.32
CA PRO A 22 -45.19 11.76 -3.69
C PRO A 22 -44.46 11.18 -2.48
N ARG A 23 -43.95 9.94 -2.58
CA ARG A 23 -42.99 9.45 -1.60
C ARG A 23 -41.66 10.15 -1.84
N ALA A 24 -41.40 11.12 -0.99
CA ALA A 24 -40.09 11.70 -0.75
C ALA A 24 -39.05 10.58 -0.52
N SER A 25 -37.91 10.78 -1.16
CA SER A 25 -36.56 10.30 -0.81
C SER A 25 -36.45 9.33 0.36
N CYS A 26 -35.97 8.13 0.09
CA CYS A 26 -35.24 7.34 1.08
C CYS A 26 -33.86 7.01 0.52
N ASN A 27 -32.92 7.85 0.93
CA ASN A 27 -31.54 7.57 1.31
C ASN A 27 -30.72 6.71 0.34
N SER A 28 -29.88 7.41 -0.43
CA SER A 28 -28.53 6.93 -0.69
C SER A 28 -27.87 6.58 0.64
N ASP A 29 -27.68 5.30 0.90
CA ASP A 29 -26.68 4.86 1.87
C ASP A 29 -25.37 5.61 1.55
N PRO A 30 -24.67 6.21 2.52
CA PRO A 30 -23.33 6.66 2.27
C PRO A 30 -22.54 5.39 1.96
N VAL A 31 -22.23 5.19 0.68
CA VAL A 31 -21.12 4.32 0.28
C VAL A 31 -19.95 4.81 1.12
N MET A 32 -19.60 4.04 2.15
CA MET A 32 -18.40 4.27 2.94
C MET A 32 -17.26 4.20 1.94
N ASN A 33 -16.83 5.36 1.44
CA ASN A 33 -15.64 5.48 0.60
C ASN A 33 -14.54 4.79 1.40
N ASP A 34 -14.11 3.61 0.96
CA ASP A 34 -12.88 3.02 1.48
C ASP A 34 -11.80 4.09 1.21
N PRO A 35 -11.17 4.65 2.26
CA PRO A 35 -10.35 5.82 2.09
C PRO A 35 -9.28 5.52 1.03
N LEU A 36 -9.27 6.38 0.00
CA LEU A 36 -8.42 6.25 -1.17
C LEU A 36 -6.98 6.03 -0.73
N ILE A 37 -6.33 4.99 -1.25
CA ILE A 37 -4.90 4.77 -1.04
C ILE A 37 -4.16 5.59 -2.10
N ALA A 38 -3.40 6.59 -1.65
CA ALA A 38 -2.52 7.38 -2.49
C ALA A 38 -1.07 6.90 -2.29
N VAL A 39 -0.31 6.76 -3.37
CA VAL A 39 1.11 6.40 -3.33
C VAL A 39 1.90 7.34 -4.24
N TRP A 40 3.00 7.89 -3.74
CA TRP A 40 3.84 8.84 -4.46
C TRP A 40 5.30 8.77 -4.00
N ARG A 41 6.23 9.12 -4.87
CA ARG A 41 7.63 9.43 -4.51
C ARG A 41 7.68 10.72 -3.69
N ALA A 42 8.39 10.66 -2.57
CA ALA A 42 8.59 11.78 -1.68
C ALA A 42 9.40 12.90 -2.36
N SER A 43 8.95 14.13 -2.18
CA SER A 43 9.73 15.34 -2.45
C SER A 43 10.59 15.69 -1.21
N PRO A 44 11.56 16.61 -1.32
CA PRO A 44 12.29 17.12 -0.16
C PRO A 44 11.38 17.59 0.98
N ALA A 45 10.21 18.19 0.66
CA ALA A 45 9.27 18.68 1.66
C ALA A 45 8.59 17.56 2.48
N ASN A 46 8.50 16.34 1.92
CA ASN A 46 7.79 15.21 2.53
C ASN A 46 8.77 14.11 2.98
N LEU A 47 10.07 14.29 2.75
CA LEU A 47 11.08 13.30 3.06
C LEU A 47 11.18 13.03 4.57
N ALA A 48 10.89 14.04 5.41
CA ALA A 48 10.78 13.86 6.86
C ALA A 48 9.73 12.80 7.24
N ALA A 49 8.58 12.75 6.56
CA ALA A 49 7.52 11.77 6.81
C ALA A 49 7.99 10.34 6.48
N HIS A 50 8.84 10.16 5.46
CA HIS A 50 9.43 8.88 5.11
C HIS A 50 10.29 8.32 6.25
N PHE A 51 11.22 9.13 6.76
CA PHE A 51 12.09 8.74 7.87
C PHE A 51 11.31 8.50 9.16
N ALA A 52 10.32 9.34 9.44
CA ALA A 52 9.45 9.23 10.58
C ALA A 52 8.70 7.87 10.64
N ILE A 53 8.10 7.44 9.52
CA ILE A 53 7.43 6.13 9.44
C ILE A 53 8.42 4.99 9.63
N ARG A 54 9.61 5.07 9.01
CA ARG A 54 10.64 4.04 9.15
C ARG A 54 11.12 3.92 10.59
N HIS A 55 11.37 5.03 11.28
CA HIS A 55 11.74 5.04 12.68
C HIS A 55 10.67 4.35 13.55
N ARG A 56 9.40 4.71 13.36
CA ARG A 56 8.30 4.11 14.12
C ARG A 56 8.18 2.60 13.91
N VAL A 57 8.31 2.12 12.68
CA VAL A 57 8.16 0.68 12.39
C VAL A 57 9.42 -0.10 12.76
N PHE A 58 10.60 0.36 12.37
CA PHE A 58 11.83 -0.43 12.51
C PHE A 58 12.51 -0.26 13.88
N VAL A 59 12.45 0.94 14.47
CA VAL A 59 13.04 1.23 15.79
C VAL A 59 12.02 0.96 16.88
N ASN A 60 10.86 1.63 16.84
CA ASN A 60 9.91 1.57 17.96
C ASN A 60 9.12 0.26 18.02
N GLU A 61 8.70 -0.30 16.88
CA GLU A 61 7.85 -1.50 16.87
C GLU A 61 8.64 -2.80 16.71
N GLN A 62 9.58 -2.89 15.76
CA GLN A 62 10.30 -4.13 15.49
C GLN A 62 11.56 -4.30 16.36
N GLY A 63 12.11 -3.22 16.93
CA GLY A 63 13.38 -3.26 17.66
C GLY A 63 14.56 -3.77 16.81
N ALA A 64 14.41 -3.81 15.48
CA ALA A 64 15.37 -4.41 14.56
C ALA A 64 16.58 -3.48 14.30
N LEU A 65 16.45 -2.20 14.64
CA LEU A 65 17.48 -1.18 14.49
C LEU A 65 17.54 -0.35 15.79
N VAL A 66 18.71 -0.33 16.43
CA VAL A 66 18.88 0.15 17.81
C VAL A 66 18.98 1.67 17.92
N PHE A 67 19.37 2.37 16.85
CA PHE A 67 19.66 3.82 16.90
C PHE A 67 19.18 4.64 15.69
N THR A 68 19.28 4.10 14.48
CA THR A 68 18.82 4.79 13.27
C THR A 68 18.60 3.78 12.16
N ASP A 69 17.60 4.03 11.33
CA ASP A 69 17.37 3.29 10.11
C ASP A 69 17.95 3.97 8.86
N VAL A 70 18.42 5.22 9.01
CA VAL A 70 19.09 6.01 7.99
C VAL A 70 20.45 5.39 7.68
N ASP A 71 20.72 5.13 6.40
CA ASP A 71 21.99 4.61 5.92
C ASP A 71 22.57 5.47 4.79
N ARG A 72 23.78 5.13 4.35
CA ARG A 72 24.53 5.87 3.32
C ARG A 72 23.78 6.06 1.99
N TRP A 73 22.78 5.22 1.71
CA TRP A 73 22.02 5.33 0.46
C TRP A 73 20.96 6.43 0.55
N ASP A 74 20.49 6.80 1.74
CA ASP A 74 19.42 7.79 1.89
C ASP A 74 19.79 9.21 1.37
N ALA A 75 21.08 9.48 1.14
CA ALA A 75 21.57 10.72 0.55
C ALA A 75 21.96 10.59 -0.95
N ASP A 76 21.90 9.40 -1.53
CA ASP A 76 22.24 9.18 -2.92
C ASP A 76 21.08 9.63 -3.83
N ALA A 77 21.40 10.47 -4.82
CA ALA A 77 20.43 11.06 -5.73
C ALA A 77 19.64 10.03 -6.56
N GLN A 78 20.16 8.80 -6.68
CA GLN A 78 19.50 7.70 -7.38
C GLN A 78 18.46 6.96 -6.50
N VAL A 79 18.40 7.28 -5.20
CA VAL A 79 17.41 6.71 -4.30
C VAL A 79 16.06 7.37 -4.49
N VAL A 80 15.04 6.51 -4.56
CA VAL A 80 13.65 6.90 -4.60
C VAL A 80 13.01 6.50 -3.28
N HIS A 81 12.50 7.50 -2.57
CA HIS A 81 11.68 7.31 -1.38
C HIS A 81 10.22 7.38 -1.80
N VAL A 82 9.41 6.41 -1.36
CA VAL A 82 7.99 6.33 -1.72
C VAL A 82 7.16 6.34 -0.44
N LEU A 83 6.13 7.16 -0.41
CA LEU A 83 5.16 7.27 0.66
C LEU A 83 3.79 6.76 0.20
N ALA A 84 3.02 6.26 1.15
CA ALA A 84 1.62 5.95 0.96
C ALA A 84 0.79 6.58 2.07
N ALA A 85 -0.41 7.02 1.71
CA ALA A 85 -1.45 7.47 2.61
C ALA A 85 -2.74 6.70 2.34
N ARG A 86 -3.60 6.63 3.36
CA ARG A 86 -4.95 6.10 3.26
C ARG A 86 -5.90 7.17 3.77
N GLY A 87 -6.66 7.80 2.86
CA GLY A 87 -7.33 9.06 3.17
C GLY A 87 -6.29 10.15 3.46
N ASP A 88 -6.51 10.94 4.50
CA ASP A 88 -5.57 12.00 4.89
C ASP A 88 -4.39 11.48 5.75
N SER A 89 -4.39 10.21 6.15
CA SER A 89 -3.40 9.66 7.08
C SER A 89 -2.23 8.99 6.36
N CYS A 90 -1.00 9.40 6.69
CA CYS A 90 0.21 8.71 6.25
C CYS A 90 0.23 7.25 6.76
N ALA A 91 0.39 6.28 5.87
CA ALA A 91 0.12 4.87 6.15
C ALA A 91 1.35 3.96 6.02
N GLY A 92 2.28 4.29 5.13
CA GLY A 92 3.46 3.46 4.91
C GLY A 92 4.48 4.06 3.96
N THR A 93 5.56 3.33 3.76
CA THR A 93 6.68 3.77 2.95
C THR A 93 7.53 2.62 2.43
N VAL A 94 8.26 2.85 1.34
CA VAL A 94 9.28 1.94 0.80
C VAL A 94 10.40 2.76 0.16
N ARG A 95 11.61 2.19 0.09
CA ARG A 95 12.75 2.77 -0.59
C ARG A 95 13.20 1.85 -1.72
N LEU A 96 13.62 2.44 -2.83
CA LEU A 96 14.20 1.70 -3.95
C LEU A 96 15.34 2.48 -4.62
N TYR A 97 16.29 1.75 -5.20
CA TYR A 97 17.46 2.33 -5.87
C TYR A 97 18.07 1.36 -6.89
N PRO A 98 18.74 1.85 -7.94
CA PRO A 98 19.49 1.01 -8.87
C PRO A 98 20.73 0.43 -8.18
N LEU A 99 21.03 -0.84 -8.46
CA LEU A 99 22.25 -1.52 -8.02
C LEU A 99 23.38 -1.43 -9.05
N ASP A 100 23.02 -1.33 -10.34
CA ASP A 100 23.97 -1.19 -11.44
C ASP A 100 23.31 -0.60 -12.69
N ALA A 101 24.15 -0.33 -13.70
CA ALA A 101 23.73 0.15 -15.02
C ALA A 101 23.08 -0.93 -15.90
N HIS A 102 23.02 -2.20 -15.45
CA HIS A 102 22.43 -3.30 -16.21
C HIS A 102 20.94 -3.50 -15.93
N GLY A 103 20.36 -2.65 -15.08
CA GLY A 103 18.94 -2.64 -14.77
C GLY A 103 18.58 -3.49 -13.55
N ARG A 104 19.53 -3.81 -12.67
CA ARG A 104 19.20 -4.37 -11.36
C ARG A 104 18.82 -3.26 -10.38
N TRP A 105 17.78 -3.52 -9.60
CA TRP A 105 17.23 -2.62 -8.60
C TRP A 105 17.12 -3.32 -7.26
N ARG A 106 17.15 -2.54 -6.17
CA ARG A 106 16.87 -3.03 -4.82
C ARG A 106 15.69 -2.31 -4.23
N GLY A 107 14.79 -3.08 -3.61
CA GLY A 107 13.75 -2.57 -2.73
C GLY A 107 14.09 -2.90 -1.29
N ASP A 108 14.03 -1.92 -0.40
CA ASP A 108 14.19 -2.13 1.02
C ASP A 108 13.34 -1.14 1.84
N ARG A 109 13.41 -1.28 3.18
CA ARG A 109 12.72 -0.41 4.15
C ARG A 109 11.21 -0.29 3.93
N LEU A 110 10.57 -1.35 3.41
CA LEU A 110 9.11 -1.44 3.33
C LEU A 110 8.54 -1.45 4.75
N ALA A 111 7.82 -0.39 5.10
CA ALA A 111 7.22 -0.20 6.42
C ALA A 111 5.77 0.27 6.27
N VAL A 112 4.85 -0.42 6.95
CA VAL A 112 3.44 -0.04 7.03
C VAL A 112 3.07 0.06 8.50
N LEU A 113 2.46 1.18 8.89
CA LEU A 113 1.99 1.41 10.26
C LEU A 113 0.95 0.36 10.64
N ARG A 114 1.00 -0.11 11.90
CA ARG A 114 0.19 -1.24 12.38
C ARG A 114 -1.30 -1.12 12.05
N GLN A 115 -1.87 0.07 12.21
CA GLN A 115 -3.28 0.36 11.95
C GLN A 115 -3.69 0.22 10.46
N HIS A 116 -2.73 0.16 9.54
CA HIS A 116 -2.96 0.02 8.10
C HIS A 116 -2.48 -1.33 7.52
N ARG A 117 -1.96 -2.27 8.33
CA ARG A 117 -1.41 -3.55 7.82
C ARG A 117 -2.45 -4.50 7.22
N ALA A 118 -3.71 -4.41 7.66
CA ALA A 118 -4.82 -5.16 7.08
C ALA A 118 -5.42 -4.50 5.81
N SER A 119 -4.82 -3.39 5.35
CA SER A 119 -5.23 -2.70 4.12
C SER A 119 -4.34 -3.05 2.94
N LEU A 120 -4.71 -2.60 1.73
CA LEU A 120 -3.93 -2.79 0.51
C LEU A 120 -2.69 -1.89 0.40
N VAL A 121 -2.38 -1.07 1.42
CA VAL A 121 -1.26 -0.09 1.39
C VAL A 121 0.08 -0.75 1.06
N GLY A 122 0.42 -1.86 1.71
CA GLY A 122 1.68 -2.56 1.44
C GLY A 122 1.76 -3.07 -0.01
N ALA A 123 0.66 -3.60 -0.53
CA ALA A 123 0.59 -4.06 -1.92
C ALA A 123 0.76 -2.91 -2.91
N GLN A 124 0.15 -1.75 -2.63
CA GLN A 124 0.28 -0.57 -3.48
C GLN A 124 1.69 0.01 -3.44
N LEU A 125 2.36 0.05 -2.27
CA LEU A 125 3.76 0.46 -2.16
C LEU A 125 4.68 -0.43 -3.00
N VAL A 126 4.54 -1.76 -2.89
CA VAL A 126 5.37 -2.70 -3.66
C VAL A 126 5.11 -2.57 -5.16
N ARG A 127 3.85 -2.52 -5.58
CA ARG A 127 3.47 -2.34 -6.99
C ARG A 127 4.04 -1.05 -7.56
N PHE A 128 3.86 0.05 -6.83
CA PHE A 128 4.39 1.35 -7.20
C PHE A 128 5.92 1.34 -7.32
N ALA A 129 6.62 0.70 -6.37
CA ALA A 129 8.08 0.56 -6.42
C ALA A 129 8.53 -0.23 -7.66
N THR A 130 7.90 -1.39 -7.95
CA THR A 130 8.23 -2.18 -9.15
C THR A 130 7.93 -1.41 -10.43
N ALA A 131 6.80 -0.70 -10.53
CA ALA A 131 6.46 0.11 -11.68
C ALA A 131 7.45 1.27 -11.87
N THR A 132 7.90 1.90 -10.78
CA THR A 132 8.90 2.97 -10.81
C THR A 132 10.25 2.47 -11.32
N ALA A 133 10.72 1.33 -10.82
CA ALA A 133 11.97 0.71 -11.27
C ALA A 133 11.89 0.31 -12.75
N ALA A 134 10.77 -0.28 -13.18
CA ALA A 134 10.53 -0.65 -14.58
C ALA A 134 10.52 0.57 -15.50
N ALA A 135 9.82 1.65 -15.12
CA ALA A 135 9.77 2.90 -15.88
C ALA A 135 11.14 3.57 -16.04
N GLN A 136 12.09 3.29 -15.14
CA GLN A 136 13.48 3.74 -15.21
C GLN A 136 14.42 2.75 -15.91
N GLY A 137 13.88 1.79 -16.67
CA GLY A 137 14.67 0.83 -17.45
C GLY A 137 15.20 -0.37 -16.64
N GLY A 138 14.67 -0.58 -15.43
CA GLY A 138 14.96 -1.75 -14.63
C GLY A 138 14.46 -3.05 -15.28
N LYS A 139 15.18 -4.14 -15.04
CA LYS A 139 14.89 -5.50 -15.53
C LYS A 139 14.59 -6.47 -14.39
N LEU A 140 15.28 -6.30 -13.26
CA LEU A 140 15.13 -7.17 -12.09
C LEU A 140 15.15 -6.32 -10.82
N MET A 141 14.27 -6.62 -9.87
CA MET A 141 14.28 -6.03 -8.55
C MET A 141 14.54 -7.09 -7.49
N GLU A 142 15.44 -6.82 -6.56
CA GLU A 142 15.84 -7.69 -5.45
C GLU A 142 15.36 -7.11 -4.12
N ALA A 143 14.95 -7.98 -3.19
CA ALA A 143 14.62 -7.60 -1.82
C ALA A 143 14.95 -8.73 -0.83
N ASN A 144 15.30 -8.35 0.39
CA ASN A 144 15.46 -9.28 1.51
C ASN A 144 14.22 -9.19 2.37
N VAL A 145 13.40 -10.25 2.38
CA VAL A 145 12.06 -10.24 2.95
C VAL A 145 12.04 -11.08 4.23
N GLN A 146 11.53 -10.53 5.34
CA GLN A 146 11.32 -11.32 6.56
C GLN A 146 10.39 -12.50 6.27
N LEU A 147 10.67 -13.68 6.85
CA LEU A 147 9.91 -14.91 6.55
C LEU A 147 8.38 -14.76 6.66
N ALA A 148 7.91 -13.97 7.63
CA ALA A 148 6.48 -13.71 7.84
C ALA A 148 5.79 -13.03 6.64
N ASN A 149 6.55 -12.34 5.78
CA ASN A 149 6.04 -11.58 4.64
C ASN A 149 6.25 -12.28 3.29
N VAL A 150 6.90 -13.45 3.23
CA VAL A 150 7.21 -14.15 1.98
C VAL A 150 5.94 -14.42 1.16
N THR A 151 4.91 -15.01 1.77
CA THR A 151 3.64 -15.28 1.08
C THR A 151 2.94 -14.02 0.57
N PHE A 152 3.14 -12.87 1.24
CA PHE A 152 2.62 -11.60 0.75
C PHE A 152 3.33 -11.17 -0.55
N PHE A 153 4.66 -11.30 -0.61
CA PHE A 153 5.43 -10.99 -1.82
C PHE A 153 5.16 -11.98 -2.96
N GLU A 154 5.02 -13.28 -2.66
CA GLU A 154 4.65 -14.30 -3.66
C GLU A 154 3.31 -13.97 -4.35
N ARG A 155 2.30 -13.53 -3.58
CA ARG A 155 1.01 -13.10 -4.13
C ARG A 155 1.10 -11.88 -5.04
N LEU A 156 2.17 -11.10 -4.92
CA LEU A 156 2.46 -9.96 -5.79
C LEU A 156 3.33 -10.34 -6.99
N GLY A 157 3.68 -11.62 -7.15
CA GLY A 157 4.45 -12.14 -8.27
C GLY A 157 5.96 -12.18 -8.05
N TRP A 158 6.43 -11.99 -6.82
CA TRP A 158 7.85 -12.18 -6.47
C TRP A 158 8.18 -13.67 -6.29
N CYS A 159 9.42 -14.03 -6.57
CA CYS A 159 9.93 -15.39 -6.43
C CYS A 159 11.09 -15.43 -5.43
N CYS A 160 11.24 -16.52 -4.67
CA CYS A 160 12.42 -16.75 -3.86
C CYS A 160 13.67 -16.93 -4.73
N ASP A 161 14.79 -16.38 -4.28
CA ASP A 161 16.10 -16.48 -4.95
C ASP A 161 17.18 -16.90 -3.95
N GLY A 162 17.37 -18.21 -3.81
CA GLY A 162 18.35 -18.79 -2.88
C GLY A 162 17.79 -19.09 -1.48
N ASN A 163 18.71 -19.32 -0.55
CA ASN A 163 18.40 -19.82 0.79
C ASN A 163 18.09 -18.69 1.78
N VAL A 164 17.28 -19.00 2.79
CA VAL A 164 17.07 -18.15 3.97
C VAL A 164 18.40 -17.90 4.68
N TYR A 165 18.65 -16.65 5.07
CA TYR A 165 19.85 -16.27 5.79
C TYR A 165 19.55 -15.20 6.88
N PRO A 166 20.38 -15.10 7.92
CA PRO A 166 20.19 -14.08 8.96
C PRO A 166 20.58 -12.69 8.43
N TYR A 167 19.66 -11.74 8.55
CA TYR A 167 19.88 -10.33 8.23
C TYR A 167 19.32 -9.47 9.36
N LEU A 168 20.16 -8.60 9.93
CA LEU A 168 19.84 -7.78 11.11
C LEU A 168 19.27 -8.60 12.29
N GLY A 169 19.83 -9.80 12.52
CA GLY A 169 19.43 -10.69 13.61
C GLY A 169 18.13 -11.48 13.38
N LEU A 170 17.47 -11.32 12.22
CA LEU A 170 16.24 -12.03 11.88
C LEU A 170 16.40 -12.85 10.59
N PRO A 171 15.71 -13.99 10.45
CA PRO A 171 15.76 -14.76 9.21
C PRO A 171 15.04 -14.03 8.08
N HIS A 172 15.73 -13.89 6.95
CA HIS A 172 15.21 -13.27 5.73
C HIS A 172 15.35 -14.22 4.55
N GLN A 173 14.36 -14.20 3.68
CA GLN A 173 14.34 -14.86 2.39
C GLN A 173 14.71 -13.82 1.32
N PRO A 174 15.82 -14.01 0.58
CA PRO A 174 16.06 -13.24 -0.64
C PRO A 174 15.00 -13.57 -1.68
N MET A 175 14.44 -12.52 -2.29
CA MET A 175 13.39 -12.61 -3.30
C MET A 175 13.66 -11.65 -4.46
N VAL A 176 13.18 -12.02 -5.65
CA VAL A 176 13.32 -11.25 -6.88
C VAL A 176 11.99 -11.04 -7.59
N PHE A 177 11.90 -9.95 -8.34
CA PHE A 177 10.79 -9.63 -9.22
C PHE A 177 11.29 -9.27 -10.62
N ASP A 178 10.70 -9.91 -11.63
CA ASP A 178 10.93 -9.59 -13.04
C ASP A 178 10.16 -8.30 -13.40
N LEU A 179 10.91 -7.20 -13.58
CA LEU A 179 10.34 -5.88 -13.80
C LEU A 179 9.60 -5.75 -15.14
N SER A 180 9.79 -6.69 -16.08
CA SER A 180 8.98 -6.74 -17.30
C SER A 180 7.50 -7.05 -17.02
N LYS A 181 7.19 -7.60 -15.85
CA LYS A 181 5.83 -7.92 -15.38
C LYS A 181 5.20 -6.80 -14.57
N ALA A 182 5.91 -5.68 -14.36
CA ALA A 182 5.36 -4.55 -13.63
C ALA A 182 4.17 -3.95 -14.40
N GLY A 183 3.12 -3.59 -13.65
CA GLY A 183 2.01 -2.83 -14.21
C GLY A 183 2.45 -1.40 -14.62
N PRO A 184 1.58 -0.65 -15.33
CA PRO A 184 1.86 0.74 -15.63
C PRO A 184 2.07 1.55 -14.36
N LEU A 185 2.98 2.52 -14.41
CA LEU A 185 3.18 3.47 -13.32
C LEU A 185 2.04 4.48 -13.35
N ASP A 186 1.07 4.32 -12.44
CA ASP A 186 0.05 5.34 -12.20
C ASP A 186 0.51 6.23 -11.04
N TRP A 187 0.64 7.52 -11.33
CA TRP A 187 1.10 8.55 -10.41
C TRP A 187 -0.04 9.56 -10.21
N PRO A 188 -0.87 9.40 -9.17
CA PRO A 188 -1.92 10.38 -8.89
C PRO A 188 -1.39 11.69 -8.29
N GLY A 189 -0.12 11.77 -7.91
CA GLY A 189 0.45 12.92 -7.18
C GLY A 189 0.42 12.74 -5.67
N CYS A 190 1.08 13.66 -4.96
CA CYS A 190 0.90 13.81 -3.52
C CYS A 190 -0.51 14.37 -3.26
N PRO A 191 -1.29 13.82 -2.31
CA PRO A 191 -2.54 14.44 -1.89
C PRO A 191 -2.33 15.89 -1.43
N ASP A 192 -3.32 16.76 -1.68
CA ASP A 192 -3.28 18.19 -1.33
C ASP A 192 -3.29 18.43 0.19
N SER A 193 -3.90 17.52 0.95
CA SER A 193 -3.87 17.47 2.41
C SER A 193 -3.24 16.17 2.88
N LEU A 194 -2.15 16.28 3.65
CA LEU A 194 -1.54 15.14 4.33
C LEU A 194 -1.52 15.42 5.82
N THR A 195 -2.27 14.65 6.59
CA THR A 195 -2.23 14.68 8.05
C THR A 195 -1.31 13.57 8.53
N LEU A 196 -0.18 13.95 9.12
CA LEU A 196 0.51 13.06 10.04
C LEU A 196 -0.27 13.15 11.35
N ASP A 197 -1.19 12.22 11.59
CA ASP A 197 -2.13 12.24 12.74
C ASP A 197 -1.42 12.24 14.12
N THR A 198 -0.10 12.29 14.16
CA THR A 198 0.69 12.44 15.38
C THR A 198 2.04 13.07 15.02
N PRO A 199 2.58 14.01 15.82
CA PRO A 199 3.99 14.36 15.74
C PRO A 199 4.81 13.08 15.85
N ILE A 200 5.62 12.80 14.83
CA ILE A 200 6.53 11.67 14.90
C ILE A 200 7.83 12.23 15.45
N GLU A 201 8.06 12.02 16.74
CA GLU A 201 9.29 12.39 17.41
C GLU A 201 10.47 11.70 16.71
N VAL A 202 11.30 12.49 16.04
CA VAL A 202 12.62 12.10 15.60
C VAL A 202 13.60 12.90 16.47
N ASN A 203 14.35 12.21 17.33
CA ASN A 203 15.41 12.81 18.17
C ASN A 203 14.96 13.96 19.08
N ASN A 204 13.75 13.91 19.66
CA ASN A 204 13.28 14.89 20.65
C ASN A 204 13.24 16.36 20.15
N GLU A 205 13.22 16.58 18.83
CA GLU A 205 12.88 17.87 18.23
C GLU A 205 11.55 17.76 17.48
N LEU A 206 10.57 18.53 17.94
CA LEU A 206 9.28 18.71 17.28
C LEU A 206 9.52 19.43 15.94
N LEU A 207 9.50 18.69 14.84
CA LEU A 207 9.39 19.30 13.51
C LEU A 207 7.94 19.76 13.31
N CYS A 208 7.68 21.03 13.59
CA CYS A 208 6.46 21.72 13.18
C CYS A 208 6.36 21.73 11.65
N PRO A 209 5.18 21.48 11.07
CA PRO A 209 4.94 21.75 9.66
C PRO A 209 5.00 23.26 9.44
N ALA A 210 5.87 23.71 8.54
CA ALA A 210 5.80 25.03 7.94
C ALA A 210 5.15 24.90 6.55
#